data_AF-A0A920PWN9-F1
#
_entry.id   AF-A0A920PWN9-F1
#
_cell.length_a   1.000
_cell.length_b   1.000
_cell.length_c   1.000
_cell.angle_alpha   90.00
_cell.angle_beta   90.00
_cell.angle_gamma   90.00
#
_symmetry.space_group_name_H-M   'P 1'
#
loop_
_entity.id
_entity.type
_entity.pdbx_description
1 polymer ?
#
loop_
_entity_poly.entity_id
_entity_poly.type
_entity_poly.pdbx_seq_one_letter_code
_entity_poly.pdbx_strand_id
1 'polypeptide(L)'
;MLGHLQDFEYIVTDSPAEALILENTLIKRYKPRYNARLKDDKTYPYLKIDLNEEFPRVYITRKVTKDGARYFGPFATSGTVRKTMDLVKRLFPYRSCTKSITGKDARPCLEYYINRCVAPCTGYATKEDYAKVISQVVMFMDGETGTVTRDLKQNMDQASEELQFERAAVLRDRIKAVEKVAEEQRIKVDRIQSATWTLLLSRRGIMKLGSKYSSFATASSLAEIISLCKERKTTLKS
;
A
#
# COMPACT_ATOMS: atom_id res chain seq x y z
N MET A 1 -31.24 15.53 20.51
CA MET A 1 -30.25 14.82 19.66
C MET A 1 -29.72 13.58 20.36
N LEU A 2 -29.22 13.66 21.60
CA LEU A 2 -28.75 12.51 22.38
C LEU A 2 -29.88 11.57 22.87
N GLY A 3 -31.11 12.08 23.05
CA GLY A 3 -32.26 11.25 23.48
C GLY A 3 -32.83 10.29 22.42
N HIS A 4 -32.32 10.31 21.18
CA HIS A 4 -32.71 9.36 20.12
C HIS A 4 -31.69 8.22 19.93
N LEU A 5 -30.66 8.17 20.77
CA LEU A 5 -29.55 7.25 20.64
C LEU A 5 -29.86 6.00 21.46
N GLN A 6 -30.18 4.89 20.78
CA GLN A 6 -30.50 3.61 21.45
C GLN A 6 -29.25 2.75 21.71
N ASP A 7 -28.26 2.83 20.81
CA ASP A 7 -27.05 2.01 20.88
C ASP A 7 -25.87 2.73 20.20
N PHE A 8 -24.64 2.35 20.55
CA PHE A 8 -23.43 2.86 19.92
C PHE A 8 -22.44 1.72 19.63
N GLU A 9 -21.87 1.77 18.43
CA GLU A 9 -20.83 0.84 17.99
C GLU A 9 -19.53 1.61 17.72
N TYR A 10 -18.39 0.95 17.91
CA TYR A 10 -17.09 1.49 17.54
C TYR A 10 -16.27 0.45 16.79
N ILE A 11 -15.43 0.91 15.88
CA ILE A 11 -14.51 0.08 15.10
C ILE A 11 -13.10 0.51 15.46
N VAL A 12 -12.28 -0.43 15.95
CA VAL A 12 -10.87 -0.18 16.25
C VAL A 12 -10.11 -0.15 14.92
N THR A 13 -9.27 0.88 14.75
CA THR A 13 -8.39 1.04 13.59
C THR A 13 -6.96 1.20 14.07
N ASP A 14 -6.01 0.90 13.20
CA ASP A 14 -4.62 0.81 13.60
C ASP A 14 -3.92 2.17 13.63
N SER A 15 -4.49 3.16 12.93
CA SER A 15 -3.96 4.53 12.93
C SER A 15 -5.06 5.59 12.81
N PRO A 16 -4.78 6.83 13.28
CA PRO A 16 -5.70 7.96 13.05
C PRO A 16 -5.98 8.22 11.56
N ALA A 17 -5.04 7.89 10.68
CA ALA A 17 -5.22 8.02 9.23
C ALA A 17 -6.27 7.03 8.70
N GLU A 18 -6.23 5.79 9.16
CA GLU A 18 -7.22 4.77 8.82
C GLU A 18 -8.59 5.08 9.42
N ALA A 19 -8.64 5.57 10.66
CA ALA A 19 -9.88 6.02 11.28
C ALA A 19 -10.61 7.04 10.41
N LEU A 20 -9.89 8.04 9.90
CA LEU A 20 -10.45 9.07 9.01
C LEU A 20 -10.91 8.48 7.67
N ILE A 21 -10.15 7.54 7.11
CA ILE A 21 -10.51 6.83 5.87
C ILE A 21 -11.79 6.03 6.05
N LEU A 22 -11.87 5.28 7.15
CA LEU A 22 -13.02 4.47 7.50
C LEU A 22 -14.25 5.36 7.74
N GLU A 23 -14.10 6.43 8.51
CA GLU A 23 -15.16 7.41 8.78
C GLU A 23 -15.75 7.96 7.47
N ASN A 24 -14.92 8.47 6.55
CA ASN A 24 -15.38 8.98 5.26
C ASN A 24 -16.14 7.91 4.46
N THR A 25 -15.62 6.67 4.46
CA THR A 25 -16.24 5.55 3.75
C THR A 25 -17.62 5.23 4.32
N LEU A 26 -17.77 5.21 5.65
CA LEU A 26 -19.04 4.97 6.33
C LEU A 26 -20.04 6.11 6.12
N ILE A 27 -19.60 7.37 6.22
CA ILE A 27 -20.46 8.54 5.99
C ILE A 27 -21.01 8.54 4.57
N LYS A 28 -20.18 8.21 3.57
CA LYS A 28 -20.63 8.14 2.16
C LYS A 28 -21.57 6.98 1.90
N ARG A 29 -21.34 5.82 2.54
CA ARG A 29 -22.19 4.64 2.40
C ARG A 29 -23.57 4.84 3.04
N TYR A 30 -23.61 5.38 4.26
CA TYR A 30 -24.85 5.46 5.05
C TYR A 30 -25.54 6.84 5.00
N LYS A 31 -24.84 7.89 4.56
CA LYS A 31 -25.34 9.27 4.45
C LYS A 31 -26.20 9.69 5.66
N PRO A 32 -25.69 9.57 6.90
CA PRO A 32 -26.49 9.79 8.09
C PRO A 32 -27.07 11.21 8.13
N ARG A 33 -28.34 11.32 8.56
CA ARG A 33 -29.11 12.57 8.55
C ARG A 33 -28.36 13.73 9.21
N TYR A 34 -27.70 13.45 10.33
CA TYR A 34 -27.06 14.46 11.18
C TYR A 34 -25.63 14.86 10.80
N ASN A 35 -24.96 14.17 9.87
CA ASN A 35 -23.62 14.59 9.45
C ASN A 35 -23.69 15.85 8.58
N ALA A 36 -22.92 16.88 8.91
CA ALA A 36 -22.78 18.06 8.05
C ALA A 36 -21.55 17.97 7.11
N ARG A 37 -20.48 17.28 7.56
CA ARG A 37 -19.21 17.13 6.84
C ARG A 37 -19.11 15.78 6.13
N LEU A 38 -18.20 15.68 5.16
CA LEU A 38 -17.85 14.45 4.43
C LEU A 38 -19.01 13.80 3.66
N LYS A 39 -20.09 14.57 3.41
CA LYS A 39 -21.18 14.22 2.51
C LYS A 39 -20.89 14.57 1.04
N ASP A 40 -19.85 15.36 0.79
CA ASP A 40 -19.42 15.74 -0.55
C ASP A 40 -18.66 14.60 -1.26
N ASP A 41 -18.61 14.64 -2.58
CA ASP A 41 -17.93 13.61 -3.40
C ASP A 41 -16.39 13.67 -3.31
N LYS A 42 -15.85 14.50 -2.40
CA LYS A 42 -14.41 14.62 -2.18
C LYS A 42 -13.89 13.33 -1.55
N THR A 43 -13.23 12.53 -2.38
CA THR A 43 -12.68 11.25 -1.99
C THR A 43 -11.19 11.38 -1.72
N TYR A 44 -10.67 10.54 -0.83
CA TYR A 44 -9.25 10.49 -0.55
C TYR A 44 -8.47 10.22 -1.85
N PRO A 45 -7.33 10.89 -2.03
CA PRO A 45 -6.51 10.69 -3.20
C PRO A 45 -5.86 9.29 -3.20
N TYR A 46 -5.67 8.77 -4.40
CA TYR A 46 -5.01 7.54 -4.77
C TYR A 46 -3.86 7.85 -5.72
N LEU A 47 -2.86 6.98 -5.73
CA LEU A 47 -1.83 6.93 -6.76
C LEU A 47 -2.29 5.94 -7.84
N LYS A 48 -2.51 6.41 -9.08
CA LYS A 48 -2.86 5.58 -10.23
C LYS A 48 -1.62 5.33 -11.09
N ILE A 49 -1.43 4.08 -11.49
CA ILE A 49 -0.45 3.65 -12.49
C ILE A 49 -1.22 3.06 -13.66
N ASP A 50 -1.15 3.71 -14.81
CA ASP A 50 -1.86 3.27 -16.02
C ASP A 50 -1.01 2.28 -16.81
N LEU A 51 -1.27 0.98 -16.65
CA LEU A 51 -0.49 -0.09 -17.28
C LEU A 51 -0.85 -0.34 -18.75
N ASN A 52 -1.93 0.28 -19.25
CA ASN A 52 -2.35 0.13 -20.64
C ASN A 52 -1.55 0.99 -21.61
N GLU A 53 -0.86 2.02 -21.11
CA GLU A 53 -0.01 2.88 -21.92
C GLU A 53 1.35 2.19 -22.17
N GLU A 54 1.91 2.37 -23.37
CA GLU A 54 3.24 1.82 -23.71
C GLU A 54 4.34 2.24 -22.73
N PHE A 55 4.22 3.45 -22.20
CA PHE A 55 5.05 3.96 -21.12
C PHE A 55 4.12 4.33 -19.96
N PRO A 56 3.86 3.45 -18.99
CA PRO A 56 2.94 3.75 -17.89
C PRO A 56 3.29 5.04 -17.14
N ARG A 57 2.28 5.87 -16.86
CA ARG A 57 2.42 7.09 -16.04
C ARG A 57 1.92 6.84 -14.63
N VAL A 58 2.63 7.40 -13.65
CA VAL A 58 2.21 7.44 -12.24
C VAL A 58 1.66 8.83 -11.93
N TYR A 59 0.42 8.93 -11.46
CA TYR A 59 -0.21 10.21 -11.12
C TYR A 59 -1.27 10.09 -10.03
N ILE A 60 -1.66 11.23 -9.46
CA ILE A 60 -2.65 11.29 -8.37
C ILE A 60 -4.06 11.43 -8.94
N THR A 61 -4.99 10.61 -8.48
CA THR A 61 -6.42 10.69 -8.82
C THR A 61 -7.28 10.55 -7.56
N ARG A 62 -8.50 11.09 -7.57
CA ARG A 62 -9.52 10.84 -6.54
C ARG A 62 -10.61 9.89 -7.01
N LYS A 63 -10.60 9.54 -8.30
CA LYS A 63 -11.56 8.65 -8.94
C LYS A 63 -10.88 7.32 -9.21
N VAL A 64 -11.49 6.25 -8.70
CA VAL A 64 -11.11 4.87 -8.99
C VAL A 64 -12.06 4.37 -10.06
N THR A 65 -11.52 3.93 -11.18
CA THR A 65 -12.28 3.41 -12.32
C THR A 65 -11.74 2.02 -12.65
N LYS A 66 -12.56 1.14 -13.23
CA LYS A 66 -12.14 -0.21 -13.63
C LYS A 66 -11.48 -0.19 -15.02
N ASP A 67 -10.41 0.59 -15.15
CA ASP A 67 -9.72 0.79 -16.43
C ASP A 67 -8.59 -0.23 -16.67
N GLY A 68 -8.38 -1.20 -15.78
CA GLY A 68 -7.20 -2.08 -15.80
C GLY A 68 -5.93 -1.46 -15.21
N ALA A 69 -5.98 -0.18 -14.84
CA ALA A 69 -4.92 0.50 -14.11
C ALA A 69 -4.80 0.01 -12.65
N ARG A 70 -3.61 0.14 -12.07
CA ARG A 70 -3.37 -0.13 -10.64
C ARG A 70 -3.62 1.13 -9.84
N TYR A 71 -4.31 0.99 -8.71
CA TYR A 71 -4.60 2.08 -7.79
C TYR A 71 -4.04 1.73 -6.41
N PHE A 72 -3.23 2.63 -5.85
CA PHE A 72 -2.66 2.49 -4.51
C PHE A 72 -3.19 3.61 -3.60
N GLY A 73 -3.54 3.27 -2.37
CA GLY A 73 -4.23 4.16 -1.43
C GLY A 73 -5.55 3.55 -0.95
N PRO A 74 -6.41 4.28 -0.24
CA PRO A 74 -6.50 5.74 -0.10
C PRO A 74 -5.49 6.36 0.86
N PHE A 75 -5.06 7.60 0.57
CA PHE A 75 -4.19 8.35 1.46
C PHE A 75 -4.96 9.45 2.21
N ALA A 76 -4.76 9.55 3.52
CA ALA A 76 -5.49 10.48 4.39
C ALA A 76 -5.34 11.96 3.98
N THR A 77 -4.21 12.36 3.39
CA THR A 77 -4.03 13.74 2.90
C THR A 77 -3.37 13.78 1.52
N SER A 78 -3.64 14.85 0.77
CA SER A 78 -2.96 15.09 -0.52
C SER A 78 -1.46 15.34 -0.36
N GLY A 79 -1.02 15.85 0.81
CA GLY A 79 0.39 16.02 1.14
C GLY A 79 1.11 14.68 1.29
N THR A 80 0.47 13.70 1.94
CA THR A 80 1.04 12.35 2.09
C THR A 80 1.26 11.69 0.74
N VAL A 81 0.28 11.73 -0.17
CA VAL A 81 0.44 11.15 -1.52
C VAL A 81 1.60 11.78 -2.27
N ARG A 82 1.72 13.11 -2.21
CA ARG A 82 2.80 13.84 -2.91
C ARG A 82 4.17 13.45 -2.36
N LYS A 83 4.31 13.35 -1.04
CA LYS A 83 5.54 12.86 -0.39
C LYS A 83 5.87 11.44 -0.84
N THR A 84 4.89 10.53 -0.83
CA THR A 84 5.10 9.16 -1.31
C THR A 84 5.50 9.14 -2.78
N MET A 85 4.82 9.88 -3.64
CA MET A 85 5.15 9.99 -5.07
C MET A 85 6.57 10.56 -5.29
N ASP A 86 6.96 11.58 -4.52
CA ASP A 86 8.31 12.15 -4.59
C ASP A 86 9.38 11.16 -4.14
N LEU A 87 9.10 10.34 -3.13
CA LEU A 87 10.00 9.27 -2.68
C LEU A 87 10.14 8.20 -3.77
N VAL A 88 9.03 7.69 -4.29
CA VAL A 88 9.03 6.67 -5.36
C VAL A 88 9.79 7.19 -6.58
N LYS A 89 9.63 8.46 -6.95
CA LYS A 89 10.34 9.08 -8.09
C LYS A 89 11.85 9.23 -7.89
N ARG A 90 12.32 9.34 -6.65
CA ARG A 90 13.77 9.35 -6.34
C ARG A 90 14.38 7.96 -6.40
N LEU A 91 13.60 6.96 -6.02
CA LEU A 91 14.01 5.56 -6.01
C LEU A 91 13.99 4.97 -7.43
N PHE A 92 12.92 5.23 -8.16
CA PHE A 92 12.67 4.67 -9.49
C PHE A 92 12.49 5.81 -10.51
N PRO A 93 13.39 5.94 -11.49
CA PRO A 93 13.34 7.01 -12.47
C PRO A 93 12.25 6.75 -13.53
N TYR A 94 11.00 7.06 -13.23
CA TYR A 94 9.85 6.94 -14.15
C TYR A 94 9.42 8.30 -14.74
N ARG A 95 8.63 8.27 -15.82
CA ARG A 95 8.19 9.50 -16.50
C ARG A 95 7.06 10.20 -15.73
N SER A 96 7.16 11.51 -15.58
CA SER A 96 6.07 12.36 -15.05
C SER A 96 5.44 13.27 -16.10
N CYS A 97 5.89 13.19 -17.36
CA CYS A 97 5.40 14.04 -18.44
C CYS A 97 3.98 13.63 -18.87
N THR A 98 3.18 14.62 -19.27
CA THR A 98 1.83 14.43 -19.83
C THR A 98 1.85 14.21 -21.34
N LYS A 99 2.98 14.45 -22.01
CA LYS A 99 3.13 14.32 -23.45
C LYS A 99 3.09 12.85 -23.89
N SER A 100 2.60 12.59 -25.10
CA SER A 100 2.78 11.31 -25.78
C SER A 100 4.26 11.09 -26.08
N ILE A 101 4.74 9.86 -25.89
CA ILE A 101 6.15 9.51 -26.04
C ILE A 101 6.33 8.88 -27.41
N THR A 102 7.02 9.61 -28.30
CA THR A 102 7.29 9.14 -29.67
C THR A 102 8.70 8.52 -29.78
N GLY A 103 9.58 8.76 -28.81
CA GLY A 103 10.98 8.28 -28.82
C GLY A 103 11.90 9.04 -29.78
N LYS A 104 11.43 10.15 -30.36
CA LYS A 104 12.14 10.93 -31.40
C LYS A 104 12.45 12.37 -30.97
N ASP A 105 12.28 12.70 -29.69
CA ASP A 105 12.54 14.05 -29.22
C ASP A 105 14.05 14.36 -29.33
N ALA A 106 14.39 15.57 -29.78
CA ALA A 106 15.78 15.97 -29.99
C ALA A 106 16.57 16.12 -28.68
N ARG A 107 15.91 16.40 -27.56
CA ARG A 107 16.56 16.65 -26.26
C ARG A 107 15.73 16.10 -25.09
N PRO A 108 16.38 15.44 -24.11
CA PRO A 108 15.69 14.99 -22.90
C PRO A 108 15.33 16.17 -22.00
N CYS A 109 14.30 15.98 -21.17
CA CYS A 109 13.84 17.01 -20.22
C CYS A 109 14.74 17.12 -18.98
N LEU A 110 14.52 18.15 -18.17
CA LEU A 110 15.26 18.37 -16.91
C LEU A 110 15.25 17.14 -16.00
N GLU A 111 14.13 16.42 -15.92
CA GLU A 111 13.98 15.21 -15.08
C GLU A 111 14.99 14.12 -15.41
N TYR A 112 15.45 14.03 -16.66
CA TYR A 112 16.53 13.12 -17.05
C TYR A 112 17.87 13.55 -16.47
N TYR A 113 18.22 14.84 -16.66
CA TYR A 113 19.50 15.38 -16.18
C TYR A 113 19.63 15.33 -14.64
N ILE A 114 18.52 15.32 -13.91
CA ILE A 114 18.50 15.14 -12.45
C ILE A 114 18.23 13.69 -12.03
N ASN A 115 18.36 12.72 -12.94
CA ASN A 115 18.23 11.27 -12.71
C ASN A 115 16.88 10.81 -12.14
N ARG A 116 15.78 11.48 -12.50
CA ARG A 116 14.40 11.16 -12.09
C ARG A 116 13.55 10.53 -13.20
N CYS A 117 14.08 10.43 -14.42
CA CYS A 117 13.41 9.83 -15.56
C CYS A 117 14.45 9.19 -16.47
N VAL A 118 14.18 8.01 -17.02
CA VAL A 118 15.04 7.34 -18.01
C VAL A 118 14.93 7.89 -19.44
N ALA A 119 14.24 9.02 -19.62
CA ALA A 119 14.03 9.69 -20.91
C ALA A 119 13.58 8.75 -22.06
N PRO A 120 12.42 8.07 -21.92
CA PRO A 120 11.86 7.31 -23.04
C PRO A 120 11.46 8.23 -24.21
N CYS A 121 11.34 9.54 -23.98
CA CYS A 121 11.03 10.57 -24.98
C CYS A 121 12.07 10.69 -26.11
N THR A 122 13.35 10.50 -25.80
CA THR A 122 14.47 10.58 -26.76
C THR A 122 14.96 9.21 -27.22
N GLY A 123 14.33 8.12 -26.75
CA GLY A 123 14.74 6.76 -27.07
C GLY A 123 15.94 6.23 -26.27
N TYR A 124 16.34 6.89 -25.18
CA TYR A 124 17.45 6.39 -24.34
C TYR A 124 17.10 5.12 -23.57
N ALA A 125 15.82 4.83 -23.37
CA ALA A 125 15.35 3.61 -22.74
C ALA A 125 14.33 2.91 -23.65
N THR A 126 14.43 1.59 -23.73
CA THR A 126 13.47 0.76 -24.45
C THR A 126 12.16 0.63 -23.67
N LYS A 127 11.09 0.19 -24.35
CA LYS A 127 9.80 -0.10 -23.70
C LYS A 127 9.96 -1.16 -22.60
N GLU A 128 10.77 -2.17 -22.85
CA GLU A 128 11.03 -3.28 -21.93
C GLU A 128 11.76 -2.82 -20.67
N ASP A 129 12.77 -1.97 -20.82
CA ASP A 129 13.51 -1.44 -19.67
C ASP A 129 12.63 -0.50 -18.84
N TYR A 130 11.80 0.31 -19.49
CA TYR A 130 10.83 1.14 -18.77
C TYR A 130 9.77 0.29 -18.03
N ALA A 131 9.31 -0.80 -18.64
CA ALA A 131 8.37 -1.72 -18.00
C ALA A 131 8.95 -2.37 -16.74
N LYS A 132 10.26 -2.73 -16.75
CA LYS A 132 10.96 -3.22 -15.56
C LYS A 132 10.99 -2.20 -14.42
N VAL A 133 11.22 -0.92 -14.75
CA VAL A 133 11.18 0.16 -13.74
C VAL A 133 9.77 0.29 -13.15
N ILE A 134 8.72 0.21 -13.98
CA ILE A 134 7.33 0.28 -13.50
C ILE A 134 6.96 -0.94 -12.67
N SER A 135 7.40 -2.15 -13.04
CA SER A 135 7.15 -3.34 -12.21
C SER A 135 7.82 -3.22 -10.85
N GLN A 136 9.02 -2.65 -10.77
CA GLN A 136 9.67 -2.35 -9.49
C GLN A 136 8.88 -1.35 -8.65
N VAL A 137 8.30 -0.32 -9.27
CA VAL A 137 7.41 0.62 -8.58
C VAL A 137 6.17 -0.10 -8.03
N VAL A 138 5.55 -0.98 -8.81
CA VAL A 138 4.38 -1.76 -8.38
C VAL A 138 4.75 -2.67 -7.20
N MET A 139 5.84 -3.45 -7.31
CA MET A 139 6.33 -4.32 -6.22
C MET A 139 6.64 -3.54 -4.94
N PHE A 140 7.27 -2.37 -5.07
CA PHE A 140 7.54 -1.49 -3.93
C PHE A 140 6.23 -1.01 -3.26
N MET A 141 5.24 -0.63 -4.05
CA MET A 141 3.95 -0.14 -3.55
C MET A 141 3.07 -1.26 -2.96
N ASP A 142 3.24 -2.51 -3.40
CA ASP A 142 2.60 -3.71 -2.83
C ASP A 142 3.24 -4.15 -1.51
N GLY A 143 4.35 -3.51 -1.09
CA GLY A 143 5.02 -3.78 0.19
C GLY A 143 6.12 -4.85 0.09
N GLU A 144 6.45 -5.32 -1.11
CA GLU A 144 7.58 -6.22 -1.37
C GLU A 144 8.91 -5.46 -1.33
N THR A 145 9.18 -4.79 -0.22
CA THR A 145 10.40 -4.00 -0.02
C THR A 145 11.66 -4.86 -0.08
N GLY A 146 11.59 -6.12 0.35
CA GLY A 146 12.71 -7.06 0.36
C GLY A 146 13.19 -7.51 -1.02
N THR A 147 12.28 -7.67 -1.99
CA THR A 147 12.66 -8.04 -3.36
C THR A 147 13.32 -6.85 -4.05
N VAL A 148 12.73 -5.67 -3.89
CA VAL A 148 13.25 -4.40 -4.40
C VAL A 148 14.65 -4.08 -3.87
N THR A 149 14.89 -4.20 -2.55
CA THR A 149 16.22 -3.93 -1.98
C THR A 149 17.26 -4.92 -2.46
N ARG A 150 16.89 -6.20 -2.62
CA ARG A 150 17.78 -7.23 -3.19
C ARG A 150 18.19 -6.89 -4.61
N ASP A 151 17.24 -6.52 -5.47
CA ASP A 151 17.52 -6.16 -6.86
C ASP A 151 18.40 -4.90 -6.94
N LEU A 152 18.13 -3.89 -6.12
CA LEU A 152 18.98 -2.69 -6.04
C LEU A 152 20.40 -3.01 -5.57
N LYS A 153 20.54 -3.93 -4.61
CA LYS A 153 21.84 -4.37 -4.10
C LYS A 153 22.63 -5.14 -5.17
N GLN A 154 21.98 -6.06 -5.89
CA GLN A 154 22.62 -6.77 -6.98
C GLN A 154 23.12 -5.81 -8.08
N ASN A 155 22.31 -4.81 -8.45
CA ASN A 155 22.73 -3.78 -9.41
C ASN A 155 23.89 -2.91 -8.88
N MET A 156 23.94 -2.65 -7.57
CA MET A 156 25.03 -1.91 -6.93
C MET A 156 26.33 -2.72 -6.95
N ASP A 157 26.24 -4.01 -6.62
CA ASP A 157 27.38 -4.93 -6.60
C ASP A 157 27.96 -5.07 -8.01
N GLN A 158 27.11 -5.27 -9.03
CA GLN A 158 27.52 -5.29 -10.43
C GLN A 158 28.18 -3.97 -10.87
N ALA A 159 27.61 -2.82 -10.52
CA ALA A 159 28.22 -1.53 -10.84
C ALA A 159 29.59 -1.35 -10.15
N SER A 160 29.78 -1.92 -8.96
CA SER A 160 31.06 -1.92 -8.26
C SER A 160 32.08 -2.83 -8.94
N GLU A 161 31.66 -4.01 -9.43
CA GLU A 161 32.50 -4.93 -10.21
C GLU A 161 32.94 -4.29 -11.54
N GLU A 162 32.06 -3.52 -12.19
CA GLU A 162 32.35 -2.75 -13.40
C GLU A 162 33.16 -1.46 -13.14
N LEU A 163 33.66 -1.24 -11.91
CA LEU A 163 34.41 -0.04 -11.47
C LEU A 163 33.62 1.28 -11.64
N GLN A 164 32.29 1.23 -11.74
CA GLN A 164 31.39 2.39 -11.83
C GLN A 164 31.01 2.89 -10.43
N PHE A 165 31.99 3.37 -9.66
CA PHE A 165 31.79 3.76 -8.26
C PHE A 165 30.74 4.86 -8.04
N GLU A 166 30.61 5.81 -8.98
CA GLU A 166 29.57 6.85 -8.92
C GLU A 166 28.16 6.24 -8.97
N ARG A 167 27.95 5.29 -9.88
CA ARG A 167 26.69 4.58 -10.03
C ARG A 167 26.39 3.70 -8.80
N ALA A 168 27.39 3.00 -8.29
CA ALA A 168 27.28 2.21 -7.08
C ALA A 168 26.91 3.09 -5.86
N ALA A 169 27.50 4.29 -5.73
CA ALA A 169 27.17 5.23 -4.67
C ALA A 169 25.71 5.71 -4.73
N VAL A 170 25.20 6.03 -5.93
CA VAL A 170 23.79 6.40 -6.13
C VAL A 170 22.85 5.25 -5.74
N LEU A 171 23.19 4.01 -6.13
CA LEU A 171 22.39 2.84 -5.79
C LEU A 171 22.39 2.55 -4.29
N ARG A 172 23.54 2.68 -3.62
CA ARG A 172 23.66 2.58 -2.16
C ARG A 172 22.76 3.58 -1.44
N ASP A 173 22.78 4.84 -1.88
CA ASP A 173 21.98 5.89 -1.26
C ASP A 173 20.48 5.68 -1.49
N ARG A 174 20.09 5.08 -2.64
CA ARG A 174 18.72 4.60 -2.88
C ARG A 174 18.32 3.46 -1.93
N ILE A 175 19.19 2.47 -1.73
CA ILE A 175 18.93 1.35 -0.79
C ILE A 175 18.65 1.89 0.61
N LYS A 176 19.52 2.79 1.11
CA LYS A 176 19.32 3.42 2.43
C LYS A 176 18.01 4.18 2.53
N ALA A 177 17.59 4.85 1.47
CA ALA A 177 16.31 5.56 1.44
C ALA A 177 15.12 4.59 1.48
N VAL A 178 15.20 3.44 0.79
CA VAL A 178 14.18 2.37 0.84
C VAL A 178 14.10 1.77 2.24
N GLU A 179 15.23 1.39 2.83
CA GLU A 179 15.30 0.77 4.15
C GLU A 179 14.71 1.69 5.23
N LYS A 180 15.04 2.98 5.18
CA LYS A 180 14.49 3.96 6.13
C LYS A 180 12.96 4.05 6.04
N VAL A 181 12.39 4.06 4.83
CA VAL A 181 10.93 4.09 4.65
C VAL A 181 10.30 2.78 5.11
N ALA A 182 10.93 1.64 4.82
CA ALA A 182 10.45 0.33 5.25
C ALA A 182 10.46 0.19 6.79
N GLU A 183 11.48 0.73 7.46
CA GLU A 183 11.58 0.77 8.91
C GLU A 183 10.50 1.67 9.55
N GLU A 184 10.26 2.85 8.99
CA GLU A 184 9.17 3.74 9.42
C GLU A 184 7.77 3.08 9.26
N GLN A 185 7.59 2.25 8.22
CA GLN A 185 6.39 1.46 8.06
C GLN A 185 6.31 0.30 9.07
N ARG A 186 7.41 -0.45 9.29
CA ARG A 186 7.48 -1.55 10.26
C ARG A 186 7.24 -1.11 11.69
N ILE A 187 7.79 0.01 12.14
CA ILE A 187 7.57 0.54 13.51
C ILE A 187 6.08 0.86 13.74
N LYS A 188 5.35 1.26 12.69
CA LYS A 188 3.89 1.39 12.77
C LYS A 188 3.20 0.03 12.87
N VAL A 189 3.64 -0.98 12.12
CA VAL A 189 3.09 -2.35 12.15
C VAL A 189 3.40 -3.09 13.46
N ASP A 190 4.55 -2.89 14.07
CA ASP A 190 4.95 -3.61 15.28
C ASP A 190 4.22 -3.10 16.54
N ARG A 191 3.82 -1.82 16.55
CA ARG A 191 2.82 -1.34 17.54
C ARG A 191 1.48 -2.07 17.43
N ILE A 192 1.13 -2.59 16.25
CA ILE A 192 -0.16 -3.24 15.95
C ILE A 192 -0.14 -4.73 16.35
N GLN A 193 1.01 -5.42 16.33
CA GLN A 193 1.07 -6.85 16.71
C GLN A 193 0.82 -7.12 18.21
N SER A 194 0.85 -6.09 19.06
CA SER A 194 0.40 -6.22 20.46
C SER A 194 -1.13 -6.30 20.64
N ALA A 195 -1.90 -6.17 19.55
CA ALA A 195 -3.37 -6.16 19.58
C ALA A 195 -3.99 -7.07 18.50
N THR A 196 -3.54 -8.31 18.38
CA THR A 196 -4.24 -9.32 17.56
C THR A 196 -5.30 -10.04 18.39
N TRP A 197 -6.58 -9.70 18.21
CA TRP A 197 -7.71 -10.53 18.66
C TRP A 197 -8.46 -11.08 17.44
N THR A 198 -8.29 -12.39 17.25
CA THR A 198 -8.98 -13.22 16.27
C THR A 198 -10.49 -13.12 16.45
N LEU A 199 -11.20 -12.54 15.47
CA LEU A 199 -12.67 -12.50 15.42
C LEU A 199 -13.22 -13.84 14.89
N LEU A 200 -13.52 -14.75 15.81
CA LEU A 200 -14.47 -15.85 15.56
C LEU A 200 -15.86 -15.37 16.02
N LEU A 201 -16.75 -15.19 15.04
CA LEU A 201 -18.16 -14.87 15.22
C LEU A 201 -18.85 -15.93 16.09
N SER A 202 -19.25 -15.56 17.30
CA SER A 202 -20.34 -16.22 18.03
C SER A 202 -21.33 -15.18 18.51
N ARG A 203 -22.55 -15.24 17.99
CA ARG A 203 -23.73 -14.56 18.54
C ARG A 203 -24.00 -15.12 19.94
N ARG A 204 -23.85 -14.26 20.95
CA ARG A 204 -24.10 -14.44 22.40
C ARG A 204 -22.89 -14.89 23.21
N GLY A 205 -22.52 -14.02 24.15
CA GLY A 205 -21.72 -14.35 25.34
C GLY A 205 -20.31 -13.77 25.29
N ILE A 206 -20.12 -12.67 26.02
CA ILE A 206 -18.79 -12.10 26.33
C ILE A 206 -18.01 -13.16 27.12
N MET A 207 -16.89 -13.65 26.60
CA MET A 207 -15.88 -14.37 27.38
C MET A 207 -14.50 -13.76 27.15
N LYS A 208 -13.96 -13.15 28.23
CA LYS A 208 -12.53 -12.89 28.39
C LYS A 208 -11.80 -14.24 28.45
N LEU A 209 -10.72 -14.40 27.69
CA LEU A 209 -9.72 -15.44 27.94
C LEU A 209 -8.34 -14.81 27.79
N GLY A 210 -7.62 -14.66 28.90
CA GLY A 210 -6.28 -14.11 28.90
C GLY A 210 -5.23 -15.03 28.26
N SER A 211 -4.15 -14.38 27.84
CA SER A 211 -2.77 -14.88 27.68
C SER A 211 -2.55 -16.36 27.96
N LYS A 212 -2.18 -17.12 26.92
CA LYS A 212 -0.95 -17.94 26.86
C LYS A 212 -0.86 -18.72 25.55
N TYR A 213 0.38 -18.95 25.12
CA TYR A 213 0.88 -19.92 24.14
C TYR A 213 1.07 -19.47 22.69
N SER A 214 2.31 -19.06 22.43
CA SER A 214 3.11 -19.54 21.30
C SER A 214 3.14 -21.07 21.26
N SER A 215 2.68 -21.69 20.17
CA SER A 215 3.30 -22.87 19.54
C SER A 215 2.42 -23.35 18.38
N PHE A 216 3.10 -23.68 17.28
CA PHE A 216 2.56 -24.37 16.12
C PHE A 216 1.82 -25.66 16.51
N ALA A 217 0.65 -25.92 15.93
CA ALA A 217 0.19 -27.27 15.64
C ALA A 217 -0.89 -27.24 14.55
N THR A 218 -0.58 -27.90 13.43
CA THR A 218 -1.48 -28.26 12.35
C THR A 218 -2.66 -29.08 12.87
N ALA A 219 -3.88 -28.56 12.78
CA ALA A 219 -5.10 -29.36 12.90
C ALA A 219 -5.88 -29.23 11.59
N SER A 220 -5.84 -30.32 10.83
CA SER A 220 -6.49 -30.47 9.54
C SER A 220 -7.94 -30.91 9.77
N SER A 221 -8.85 -30.25 9.08
CA SER A 221 -10.29 -30.51 9.00
C SER A 221 -11.19 -29.87 10.08
N LEU A 222 -12.12 -29.03 9.59
CA LEU A 222 -13.29 -28.49 10.28
C LEU A 222 -14.21 -29.57 10.91
N ALA A 223 -14.01 -30.85 10.59
CA ALA A 223 -14.89 -31.93 10.99
C ALA A 223 -14.75 -32.32 12.47
N GLU A 224 -13.53 -32.31 13.03
CA GLU A 224 -13.31 -32.62 14.45
C GLU A 224 -13.90 -31.56 15.38
N ILE A 225 -13.83 -30.29 14.98
CA ILE A 225 -14.39 -29.16 15.73
C ILE A 225 -15.93 -29.25 15.80
N ILE A 226 -16.57 -29.71 14.72
CA ILE A 226 -18.04 -29.87 14.67
C ILE A 226 -18.49 -31.04 15.56
N SER A 227 -17.71 -32.14 15.63
CA SER A 227 -18.04 -33.30 16.47
C SER A 227 -18.03 -32.97 17.96
N LEU A 228 -16.99 -32.25 18.41
CA LEU A 228 -16.86 -31.78 19.81
C LEU A 228 -17.98 -30.82 20.23
N CYS A 229 -18.52 -30.03 19.32
CA CYS A 229 -19.66 -29.16 19.60
C CYS A 229 -21.01 -29.91 19.72
N LYS A 230 -21.12 -31.14 19.19
CA LYS A 230 -22.37 -31.91 19.19
C LYS A 230 -22.59 -32.66 20.50
N GLU A 231 -21.54 -33.20 21.11
CA GLU A 231 -21.61 -33.92 22.40
C GLU A 231 -21.91 -33.01 23.61
N ARG A 232 -21.57 -31.72 23.54
CA ARG A 232 -21.86 -30.77 24.64
C ARG A 232 -23.28 -30.18 24.60
N LYS A 233 -24.03 -30.34 23.51
CA LYS A 233 -25.44 -29.89 23.45
C LYS A 233 -26.39 -30.83 24.19
N THR A 234 -26.01 -32.09 24.38
CA THR A 234 -26.85 -33.10 25.06
C THR A 234 -26.80 -32.99 26.58
N THR A 235 -25.77 -32.41 27.18
CA THR A 235 -25.62 -32.27 28.64
C THR A 235 -26.25 -31.00 29.23
N LEU A 236 -26.73 -30.06 28.40
CA LEU A 236 -27.32 -28.78 28.83
C LEU A 236 -28.86 -28.77 28.77
N LYS A 237 -29.50 -29.93 28.56
CA LYS A 237 -30.96 -30.09 28.49
C LYS A 237 -31.55 -31.03 29.56
N SER A 238 -30.77 -31.41 30.57
CA SER A 238 -31.22 -32.14 31.77
C SER A 238 -31.15 -31.26 32.99
#